data_AF-Q4SL45-F1
#
_entry.id   AF-Q4SL45-F1
#
_cell.length_a   1.000
_cell.length_b   1.000
_cell.length_c   1.000
_cell.angle_alpha   90.00
_cell.angle_beta   90.00
_cell.angle_gamma   90.00
#
_symmetry.space_group_name_H-M   'P 1'
#
loop_
_entity.id
_entity.type
_entity.pdbx_description
1 polymer ?
#
loop_
_entity_poly.entity_id
_entity_poly.type
_entity_poly.pdbx_seq_one_letter_code
_entity_poly.pdbx_strand_id
1 'polypeptide(L)'
;MEPKHKELLDQCHQNLLESITDADRVIELLIVSGTLSQLERFELDQNCSSSAEKVDHLLKMLMSKESDHFLDLCVALEKAYPDLHAALFGNNGGGPVDHNTGKSLL
;
A
#
# COMPACT_ATOMS: atom_id res chain seq x y z
N MET A 1 -6.85 1.77 12.19
CA MET A 1 -7.61 1.55 10.94
C MET A 1 -8.85 0.70 11.16
N GLU A 2 -9.96 1.09 10.54
CA GLU A 2 -11.21 0.31 10.53
C GLU A 2 -11.05 -1.05 9.83
N PRO A 3 -11.81 -2.09 10.22
CA PRO A 3 -11.70 -3.44 9.65
C PRO A 3 -11.93 -3.45 8.13
N LYS A 4 -12.91 -2.69 7.63
CA LYS A 4 -13.21 -2.55 6.20
C LYS A 4 -12.01 -2.05 5.39
N HIS A 5 -11.22 -1.14 5.96
CA HIS A 5 -10.02 -0.59 5.31
C HIS A 5 -8.89 -1.61 5.30
N LYS A 6 -8.75 -2.38 6.39
CA LYS A 6 -7.78 -3.48 6.45
C LYS A 6 -8.07 -4.56 5.41
N GLU A 7 -9.35 -4.94 5.25
CA GLU A 7 -9.77 -5.91 4.23
C GLU A 7 -9.52 -5.42 2.80
N LEU A 8 -9.69 -4.12 2.54
CA LEU A 8 -9.36 -3.52 1.24
C LEU A 8 -7.84 -3.51 1.00
N LEU A 9 -7.05 -3.15 2.00
CA LEU A 9 -5.60 -3.17 1.91
C LEU A 9 -5.06 -4.58 1.68
N ASP A 10 -5.65 -5.59 2.31
CA ASP A 10 -5.27 -6.99 2.11
C ASP A 10 -5.55 -7.45 0.66
N GLN A 11 -6.73 -7.12 0.12
CA GLN A 11 -7.08 -7.39 -1.29
C GLN A 11 -6.15 -6.70 -2.28
N CYS A 12 -5.77 -5.46 -1.97
CA CYS A 12 -4.89 -4.67 -2.82
C CYS A 12 -3.40 -4.90 -2.51
N HIS A 13 -3.06 -5.69 -1.49
CA HIS A 13 -1.70 -5.83 -0.98
C HIS A 13 -0.74 -6.28 -2.07
N GLN A 14 -1.06 -7.39 -2.75
CA GLN A 14 -0.22 -7.95 -3.80
C GLN A 14 -0.04 -6.96 -4.96
N ASN A 15 -1.13 -6.30 -5.38
CA ASN A 15 -1.07 -5.28 -6.43
C ASN A 15 -0.22 -4.07 -6.03
N LEU A 16 -0.27 -3.65 -4.75
CA LEU A 16 0.56 -2.57 -4.22
C LEU A 16 2.05 -2.95 -4.27
N LEU A 17 2.41 -4.16 -3.83
CA LEU A 17 3.80 -4.64 -3.86
C LEU A 17 4.38 -4.70 -5.27
N GLU A 18 3.59 -5.15 -6.24
CA GLU A 18 4.04 -5.29 -7.62
C GLU A 18 4.05 -3.96 -8.38
N SER A 19 3.12 -3.07 -8.07
CA SER A 19 2.97 -1.81 -8.80
C SER A 19 3.83 -0.68 -8.23
N ILE A 20 4.10 -0.69 -6.93
CA ILE A 20 4.93 0.35 -6.29
C ILE A 20 6.39 0.00 -6.49
N THR A 21 7.01 0.71 -7.43
CA THR A 21 8.45 0.58 -7.72
C THR A 21 9.32 1.40 -6.78
N ASP A 22 8.79 2.47 -6.19
CA ASP A 22 9.47 3.43 -5.32
C ASP A 22 8.62 3.66 -4.06
N ALA A 23 8.94 2.91 -3.02
CA ALA A 23 8.24 3.01 -1.74
C ALA A 23 8.56 4.30 -1.00
N ASP A 24 9.77 4.82 -1.18
CA ASP A 24 10.28 6.03 -0.53
C ASP A 24 9.38 7.24 -0.81
N ARG A 25 8.89 7.40 -2.04
CA ARG A 25 7.96 8.47 -2.40
C ARG A 25 6.63 8.39 -1.64
N VAL A 26 6.09 7.18 -1.43
CA VAL A 26 4.85 6.99 -0.65
C VAL A 26 5.10 7.31 0.82
N ILE A 27 6.23 6.84 1.37
CA ILE A 27 6.65 7.09 2.75
C ILE A 27 6.82 8.59 2.99
N GLU A 28 7.49 9.31 2.08
CA GLU A 28 7.68 10.75 2.19
C GLU A 28 6.34 11.52 2.25
N LEU A 29 5.38 11.16 1.40
CA LEU A 29 4.05 11.77 1.41
C LEU A 29 3.30 11.53 2.72
N LEU A 30 3.43 10.32 3.30
CA LEU A 30 2.83 9.99 4.59
C LEU A 30 3.52 10.71 5.76
N ILE A 31 4.82 10.97 5.67
CA ILE A 31 5.55 11.82 6.63
C ILE A 31 5.03 13.26 6.55
N VAL A 32 4.85 13.79 5.33
CA VAL A 32 4.33 15.15 5.11
C VAL A 32 2.88 15.29 5.61
N SER A 33 2.05 14.24 5.50
CA SER A 33 0.69 14.21 6.06
C SER A 33 0.68 14.11 7.60
N GLY A 34 1.80 13.72 8.21
CA GLY A 34 1.89 13.45 9.65
C GLY A 34 1.38 12.05 10.06
N THR A 35 1.12 11.18 9.08
CA THR A 35 0.72 9.78 9.30
C THR A 35 1.88 8.93 9.79
N LEU A 36 3.07 9.18 9.23
CA LEU A 36 4.31 8.57 9.66
C LEU A 36 5.19 9.58 10.38
N SER A 37 6.02 9.06 11.28
CA SER A 37 7.07 9.80 11.99
C SER A 37 8.41 9.56 11.33
N GLN A 38 9.39 10.46 11.54
CA GLN A 38 10.75 10.24 11.04
C GLN A 38 11.39 8.95 11.57
N LEU A 39 11.03 8.52 12.79
CA LEU A 39 11.47 7.24 13.34
C LEU A 39 10.96 6.07 12.52
N GLU A 40 9.66 6.06 12.20
CA GLU A 40 9.02 5.00 11.40
C GLU A 40 9.62 4.90 10.00
N ARG A 41 9.93 6.05 9.37
CA ARG A 41 10.69 6.08 8.11
C ARG A 41 12.05 5.41 8.27
N PHE A 42 12.80 5.78 9.31
CA PHE A 42 14.12 5.21 9.55
C PHE A 42 14.04 3.69 9.77
N GLU A 43 13.03 3.21 10.49
CA GLU A 43 12.80 1.77 10.67
C GLU A 43 12.52 1.07 9.34
N LEU A 44 11.70 1.64 8.46
CA LEU A 44 11.46 1.08 7.12
C LEU A 44 12.74 1.03 6.29
N ASP A 45 13.55 2.08 6.33
CA ASP A 45 14.83 2.15 5.61
C ASP A 45 15.88 1.14 6.12
N GLN A 46 15.87 0.83 7.42
CA GLN A 46 16.80 -0.14 8.02
C GLN A 46 16.35 -1.59 7.87
N ASN A 47 15.04 -1.85 7.97
CA ASN A 47 14.50 -3.21 7.98
C ASN A 47 14.18 -3.76 6.59
N CYS A 48 14.13 -2.91 5.56
CA CYS A 48 13.72 -3.31 4.23
C CYS A 48 14.82 -3.03 3.21
N SER A 49 15.13 -4.02 2.37
CA SER A 49 16.15 -3.90 1.32
C SER A 49 15.56 -3.56 -0.05
N SER A 50 14.24 -3.72 -0.21
CA SER A 50 13.51 -3.54 -1.48
C SER A 50 12.26 -2.68 -1.31
N SER A 51 11.80 -2.02 -2.38
CA SER A 51 10.54 -1.25 -2.38
C SER A 51 9.33 -2.11 -1.97
N ALA A 52 9.23 -3.33 -2.47
CA ALA A 52 8.16 -4.25 -2.08
C ALA A 52 8.19 -4.54 -0.56
N GLU A 53 9.35 -4.86 0.00
CA GLU A 53 9.47 -5.10 1.45
C GLU A 53 9.11 -3.87 2.28
N LYS A 54 9.51 -2.67 1.82
CA LYS A 54 9.14 -1.40 2.45
C LYS A 54 7.63 -1.19 2.44
N VAL A 55 6.97 -1.46 1.32
CA VAL A 55 5.50 -1.36 1.20
C VAL A 55 4.81 -2.36 2.12
N ASP A 56 5.23 -3.62 2.14
CA ASP A 56 4.66 -4.64 3.04
C ASP A 56 4.77 -4.22 4.52
N HIS A 57 5.96 -3.77 4.95
CA HIS A 57 6.16 -3.28 6.32
C HIS A 57 5.36 -2.02 6.61
N LEU A 58 5.29 -1.08 5.66
CA LEU A 58 4.50 0.14 5.78
C LEU A 58 3.02 -0.21 6.00
N LEU A 59 2.46 -1.11 5.20
CA LEU A 59 1.07 -1.55 5.33
C LEU A 59 0.82 -2.19 6.70
N LYS A 60 1.69 -3.10 7.14
CA LYS A 60 1.60 -3.73 8.46
C LYS A 60 1.64 -2.70 9.59
N MET A 61 2.53 -1.72 9.49
CA MET A 61 2.64 -0.63 10.45
C MET A 61 1.36 0.21 10.51
N LEU A 62 0.83 0.64 9.36
CA LEU A 62 -0.42 1.40 9.28
C LEU A 62 -1.62 0.60 9.83
N MET A 63 -1.71 -0.70 9.54
CA MET A 63 -2.76 -1.57 10.06
C MET A 63 -2.67 -1.80 11.58
N SER A 64 -1.46 -1.73 12.14
CA SER A 64 -1.20 -1.80 13.58
C SER A 64 -1.62 -0.54 14.33
N LYS A 65 -1.72 0.62 13.66
CA LYS A 65 -2.09 1.88 14.30
C LYS A 65 -3.57 1.90 14.66
N GLU A 66 -3.88 2.44 15.85
CA GLU A 66 -5.26 2.57 16.34
C GLU A 66 -6.07 3.53 15.43
N SER A 67 -5.45 4.62 15.02
CA SER A 67 -6.08 5.64 14.16
C SER A 67 -6.30 5.16 12.73
N ASP A 68 -7.31 5.72 12.06
CA ASP A 68 -7.59 5.42 10.67
C ASP A 68 -6.74 6.28 9.74
N HIS A 69 -5.71 5.67 9.16
CA HIS A 69 -4.75 6.31 8.25
C HIS A 69 -4.95 5.87 6.80
N PHE A 70 -6.11 5.28 6.49
CA PHE A 70 -6.39 4.75 5.17
C PHE A 70 -6.55 5.85 4.14
N LEU A 71 -7.22 6.96 4.52
CA LEU A 71 -7.36 8.11 3.65
C LEU A 71 -6.01 8.75 3.32
N ASP A 72 -5.12 8.90 4.32
CA ASP A 72 -3.77 9.42 4.10
C ASP A 72 -2.99 8.54 3.12
N LEU A 73 -3.07 7.21 3.27
CA LEU A 73 -2.47 6.26 2.35
C LEU A 73 -3.05 6.37 0.94
N CYS A 74 -4.37 6.48 0.79
CA CYS A 74 -4.99 6.69 -0.51
C CYS A 74 -4.50 7.97 -1.18
N VAL A 75 -4.44 9.08 -0.43
CA VAL A 75 -3.94 10.37 -0.94
C VAL A 75 -2.46 10.27 -1.33
N ALA A 76 -1.64 9.58 -0.52
CA ALA A 76 -0.24 9.35 -0.84
C ALA A 76 -0.09 8.52 -2.13
N LEU A 77 -0.89 7.46 -2.28
CA LEU A 77 -0.93 6.64 -3.48
C LEU A 77 -1.42 7.42 -4.69
N GLU A 78 -2.46 8.24 -4.58
CA GLU A 78 -2.96 9.10 -5.66
C GLU A 78 -1.86 10.05 -6.17
N LYS A 79 -1.05 10.61 -5.26
CA LYS A 79 0.03 11.53 -5.61
C LYS A 79 1.28 10.85 -6.15
N ALA A 80 1.61 9.66 -5.64
CA ALA A 80 2.78 8.91 -6.08
C ALA A 80 2.50 8.13 -7.37
N TYR A 81 1.34 7.48 -7.41
CA TYR A 81 0.90 6.53 -8.43
C TYR A 81 -0.60 6.73 -8.74
N PRO A 82 -0.98 7.83 -9.41
CA PRO A 82 -2.38 8.11 -9.75
C PRO A 82 -3.02 6.98 -10.57
N ASP A 83 -2.27 6.37 -11.49
CA ASP A 83 -2.74 5.25 -12.30
C ASP A 83 -3.02 4.00 -11.46
N LEU A 84 -2.15 3.71 -10.48
CA LEU A 84 -2.36 2.60 -9.54
C LEU A 84 -3.55 2.87 -8.64
N HIS A 85 -3.64 4.07 -8.07
CA HIS A 85 -4.78 4.47 -7.25
C HIS A 85 -6.10 4.34 -8.03
N ALA A 86 -6.12 4.79 -9.29
CA ALA A 86 -7.28 4.62 -10.17
C ALA A 86 -7.57 3.14 -10.48
N ALA A 87 -6.56 2.30 -10.67
CA ALA A 87 -6.75 0.87 -10.89
C ALA A 87 -7.30 0.14 -9.64
N LEU A 88 -6.81 0.48 -8.45
CA LEU A 88 -7.22 -0.14 -7.19
C LEU A 88 -8.59 0.35 -6.71
N PHE A 89 -8.85 1.66 -6.77
CA PHE A 89 -10.05 2.28 -6.18
C PHE A 89 -11.04 2.81 -7.21
N GLY A 90 -10.59 3.11 -8.42
CA GLY A 90 -11.46 3.54 -9.53
C GLY A 90 -12.18 2.38 -10.23
N ASN A 91 -11.69 1.14 -10.11
CA ASN A 91 -12.28 -0.04 -10.75
C ASN A 91 -13.36 -0.75 -9.91
N ASN A 92 -14.14 -0.01 -9.12
CA ASN A 92 -15.31 -0.54 -8.42
C ASN A 92 -16.47 -0.96 -9.38
N GLY A 93 -16.18 -1.17 -10.67
CA GLY A 93 -17.11 -1.54 -11.71
C GLY A 93 -16.43 -2.14 -12.96
N GLY A 94 -16.08 -3.42 -12.90
CA GLY A 94 -16.13 -4.29 -14.07
C GLY A 94 -14.89 -4.39 -14.96
N GLY A 95 -13.93 -5.21 -14.53
CA GLY A 95 -12.98 -5.85 -15.43
C GLY A 95 -12.28 -6.99 -14.70
N PRO A 96 -12.30 -8.23 -15.21
CA PRO A 96 -11.68 -9.35 -14.51
C PRO A 96 -10.18 -9.05 -14.38
N VAL A 97 -9.72 -8.95 -13.14
CA VAL A 97 -8.30 -9.13 -12.87
C VAL A 97 -8.08 -10.61 -13.06
N ASP A 98 -7.69 -11.01 -14.27
CA ASP A 98 -7.15 -12.34 -14.57
C ASP A 98 -5.82 -12.51 -13.82
N HIS A 99 -5.88 -12.58 -12.49
CA HIS A 99 -4.82 -13.20 -11.71
C HIS A 99 -4.95 -14.70 -11.94
N ASN A 100 -4.29 -15.12 -13.02
CA ASN A 100 -3.94 -16.49 -13.36
C ASN A 100 -3.76 -17.31 -12.08
N THR A 101 -4.78 -18.11 -11.79
CA THR A 101 -4.71 -19.26 -10.90
C THR A 101 -3.70 -20.21 -11.50
N GLY A 102 -2.42 -19.98 -11.23
CA GLY A 102 -1.32 -20.88 -11.56
C GLY A 102 -1.30 -22.09 -10.63
N LYS A 103 -2.45 -22.72 -10.36
CA LYS A 103 -2.50 -24.13 -9.95
C LYS A 103 -2.54 -24.93 -11.24
N SER A 104 -1.36 -25.13 -11.84
CA SER A 104 -1.19 -26.19 -12.84
C SER A 104 -1.25 -27.51 -12.08
N LEU A 105 -2.46 -28.02 -11.91
CA LEU A 105 -2.73 -29.38 -11.48
C LEU A 105 -2.72 -30.24 -12.74
N LEU A 106 -1.58 -30.85 -13.03
CA LEU A 106 -1.42 -32.11 -13.79
C LEU A 106 -0.07 -32.74 -13.42
#